data_AF-A0A1E7KYZ2-F1
#
_entry.id   AF-A0A1E7KYZ2-F1
#
_cell.length_a   1.000
_cell.length_b   1.000
_cell.length_c   1.000
_cell.angle_alpha   90.00
_cell.angle_beta   90.00
_cell.angle_gamma   90.00
#
_symmetry.space_group_name_H-M   'P 1'
#
loop_
_entity.id
_entity.type
_entity.pdbx_description
1 polymer ?
#
loop_
_entity_poly.entity_id
_entity_poly.type
_entity_poly.pdbx_seq_one_letter_code
_entity_poly.pdbx_strand_id
1 'polypeptide(L)' 'MLLGGVPFDEPLVMWWNFVARSHEEIVEARAAWEAEREGGGDGRFGAVTGYEGPALPAPQLPGVELRARPRYRARRPADG' A
#
# COMPACT_ATOMS: atom_id res chain seq x y z
N MET A 1 22.28 9.89 -7.18
CA MET A 1 21.78 8.50 -7.26
C MET A 1 20.84 8.40 -8.45
N LEU A 2 20.96 7.37 -9.28
CA LEU A 2 20.06 7.08 -10.41
C LEU A 2 19.43 5.70 -10.19
N LEU A 3 18.10 5.62 -10.30
CA LEU A 3 17.31 4.40 -10.18
C LEU A 3 16.42 4.27 -11.43
N GLY A 4 16.33 3.07 -12.02
CA GLY A 4 15.50 2.77 -13.18
C GLY A 4 15.19 1.28 -13.30
N GLY A 5 14.15 0.93 -14.08
CA GLY A 5 13.68 -0.44 -14.28
C GLY A 5 12.50 -0.51 -15.25
N VAL A 6 12.08 -1.73 -15.62
CA VAL A 6 10.90 -1.96 -16.47
C VAL A 6 9.63 -1.52 -15.71
N PRO A 7 8.67 -0.82 -16.35
CA PRO A 7 7.40 -0.49 -15.71
C PRO A 7 6.65 -1.75 -15.23
N PHE A 8 5.94 -1.65 -14.12
CA PHE A 8 5.02 -2.72 -13.69
C PHE A 8 3.84 -2.83 -14.67
N ASP A 9 3.46 -4.08 -15.00
CA ASP A 9 2.36 -4.36 -15.92
C ASP A 9 0.98 -4.28 -15.25
N GLU A 10 0.94 -4.35 -13.92
CA GLU A 10 -0.29 -4.36 -13.12
C GLU A 10 -0.62 -2.97 -12.53
N PRO A 11 -1.91 -2.59 -12.47
CA PRO A 11 -2.33 -1.38 -11.77
C PRO A 11 -2.16 -1.56 -10.25
N LEU A 12 -1.61 -0.54 -9.59
CA LEU A 12 -1.36 -0.56 -8.15
C LEU A 12 -2.07 0.59 -7.43
N VAL A 13 -2.58 0.29 -6.25
CA VAL A 13 -3.04 1.23 -5.23
C VAL A 13 -1.96 1.28 -4.16
N MET A 14 -1.51 2.49 -3.82
CA MET A 14 -0.57 2.72 -2.72
C MET A 14 -1.16 3.71 -1.75
N TRP A 15 -1.18 3.36 -0.48
CA TRP A 15 -1.59 4.22 0.62
C TRP A 15 -0.83 3.83 1.88
N TRP A 16 -0.23 4.81 2.54
CA TRP A 16 0.70 4.56 3.66
C TRP A 16 1.76 3.51 3.26
N ASN A 17 2.01 2.51 4.11
CA ASN A 17 2.96 1.43 3.86
C ASN A 17 2.34 0.23 3.11
N PHE A 18 1.14 0.38 2.56
CA PHE A 18 0.45 -0.69 1.82
C PHE A 18 0.52 -0.45 0.32
N VAL A 19 0.85 -1.50 -0.42
CA VAL A 19 0.78 -1.58 -1.88
C VAL A 19 -0.07 -2.78 -2.23
N ALA A 20 -1.13 -2.56 -2.98
CA ALA A 20 -2.13 -3.57 -3.33
C ALA A 20 -2.68 -3.33 -4.74
N ARG A 21 -3.58 -4.18 -5.21
CA ARG A 21 -4.21 -4.07 -6.54
C ARG A 21 -5.54 -3.34 -6.51
N SER A 22 -6.19 -3.24 -5.34
CA SER A 22 -7.48 -2.56 -5.19
C SER A 22 -7.61 -1.80 -3.86
N HIS A 23 -8.68 -0.99 -3.75
CA HIS A 23 -9.01 -0.28 -2.51
C HIS A 23 -9.39 -1.26 -1.39
N GLU A 24 -10.14 -2.31 -1.73
CA GLU A 24 -10.60 -3.33 -0.80
C GLU A 24 -9.41 -4.06 -0.16
N GLU A 25 -8.40 -4.43 -0.96
CA GLU A 25 -7.18 -5.05 -0.43
C GLU A 25 -6.44 -4.11 0.54
N ILE A 26 -6.49 -2.77 0.34
CA ILE A 26 -5.93 -1.79 1.28
C ILE A 26 -6.77 -1.71 2.57
N VAL A 27 -8.11 -1.74 2.46
CA VAL A 27 -9.02 -1.75 3.62
C VAL A 27 -8.77 -2.98 4.48
N GLU A 28 -8.66 -4.15 3.86
CA GLU A 28 -8.37 -5.42 4.53
C GLU A 28 -6.99 -5.40 5.21
N ALA A 29 -5.95 -4.93 4.49
CA ALA A 29 -4.60 -4.82 5.05
C ALA A 29 -4.56 -3.87 6.25
N ARG A 30 -5.27 -2.73 6.17
CA ARG A 30 -5.39 -1.79 7.29
C ARG A 30 -6.10 -2.44 8.47
N ALA A 31 -7.24 -3.09 8.25
CA ALA A 31 -7.99 -3.73 9.33
C ALA A 31 -7.18 -4.83 10.03
N ALA A 32 -6.46 -5.65 9.27
CA ALA A 32 -5.57 -6.66 9.82
C ALA A 32 -4.42 -6.05 10.65
N TRP A 33 -3.82 -4.96 10.17
CA TRP A 33 -2.78 -4.24 10.92
C TRP A 33 -3.32 -3.61 12.22
N GLU A 34 -4.52 -3.04 12.18
CA GLU A 34 -5.19 -2.52 13.37
C GLU A 34 -5.45 -3.63 14.38
N ALA A 35 -6.00 -4.76 13.94
CA ALA A 35 -6.25 -5.91 14.81
C ALA A 35 -4.96 -6.46 15.44
N GLU A 36 -3.90 -6.63 14.64
CA GLU A 36 -2.63 -7.17 15.14
C GLU A 36 -1.94 -6.26 16.15
N ARG A 37 -1.93 -4.95 15.92
CA ARG A 37 -1.29 -4.04 16.89
C ARG A 37 -2.01 -4.03 18.24
N GLU A 38 -3.31 -4.29 18.23
CA GLU A 38 -4.16 -4.36 19.42
C GLU A 38 -4.10 -5.75 20.08
N GLY A 39 -3.29 -6.67 19.56
CA GLY A 39 -3.07 -8.01 20.11
C GLY A 39 -3.99 -9.09 19.55
N GLY A 40 -4.79 -8.79 18.52
CA GLY A 40 -5.60 -9.74 17.76
C GLY A 40 -4.93 -10.20 16.46
N GLY A 41 -5.72 -10.72 15.51
CA GLY A 41 -5.26 -11.06 14.16
C GLY A 41 -4.63 -12.46 14.02
N ASP A 42 -4.10 -12.74 12.82
CA ASP A 42 -3.53 -14.04 12.41
C ASP A 42 -1.98 -14.03 12.33
N GLY A 43 -1.34 -12.90 12.64
CA GLY A 43 0.11 -12.75 12.65
C GLY A 43 0.73 -12.46 11.27
N ARG A 44 -0.06 -11.95 10.32
CA ARG A 44 0.38 -11.56 8.98
C ARG A 44 1.50 -10.51 8.98
N PHE A 45 1.48 -9.55 9.91
CA PHE A 45 2.50 -8.48 9.98
C PHE A 45 3.62 -8.77 10.96
N GLY A 46 3.38 -9.68 11.90
CA GLY A 46 4.37 -10.14 12.86
C GLY A 46 4.69 -9.12 13.97
N ALA A 47 5.34 -9.59 15.02
CA ALA A 47 5.73 -8.76 16.16
C ALA A 47 7.19 -8.28 16.03
N VAL A 48 7.42 -7.00 16.28
CA VAL A 48 8.78 -6.45 16.40
C VAL A 48 9.23 -6.59 17.84
N THR A 49 10.28 -7.39 18.06
CA THR A 49 10.91 -7.56 19.37
C THR A 49 12.06 -6.58 19.54
N GLY A 50 12.29 -6.09 20.77
CA GLY A 50 13.40 -5.18 21.08
C GLY A 50 13.15 -3.69 20.83
N TYR A 51 11.96 -3.30 20.37
CA TYR A 51 11.52 -1.91 20.34
C TYR A 51 10.54 -1.64 21.49
N GLU A 52 10.91 -0.75 22.40
CA GLU A 52 10.10 -0.36 23.57
C GLU A 52 9.13 0.78 23.21
N GLY A 53 8.19 0.51 22.31
CA GLY A 53 7.16 1.46 21.94
C GLY A 53 5.96 0.79 21.26
N PRO A 54 4.78 1.44 21.27
CA PRO A 54 3.62 0.90 20.59
C PRO A 54 3.85 0.86 19.08
N ALA A 55 3.27 -0.13 18.42
CA ALA A 55 3.19 -0.15 16.97
C ALA A 55 2.39 1.06 16.46
N LEU A 56 2.85 1.65 15.37
CA LEU A 56 2.25 2.87 14.84
C LEU A 56 0.82 2.62 14.34
N PRO A 57 -0.17 3.43 14.74
CA PRO A 57 -1.51 3.30 14.18
C PRO A 57 -1.49 3.64 12.69
N ALA A 58 -2.20 2.86 11.89
CA ALA A 58 -2.46 3.25 10.51
C ALA A 58 -3.35 4.49 10.51
N PRO A 59 -3.14 5.45 9.59
CA PRO A 59 -4.03 6.60 9.48
C PRO A 59 -5.48 6.16 9.18
N GLN A 60 -6.45 7.03 9.43
CA GLN A 60 -7.80 6.79 8.92
C GLN A 60 -7.78 6.77 7.39
N LEU A 61 -8.57 5.88 6.79
CA LEU A 61 -8.75 5.89 5.35
C LEU A 61 -9.44 7.20 4.94
N PRO A 62 -9.09 7.76 3.77
CA PRO A 62 -9.83 8.88 3.22
C PRO A 62 -11.28 8.45 2.95
N GLY A 63 -12.22 9.38 3.08
CA GLY A 63 -13.64 9.14 2.77
C GLY A 63 -13.95 8.97 1.26
N VAL A 64 -12.93 8.68 0.46
CA VAL A 64 -13.02 8.46 -0.99
C VAL A 64 -12.28 7.17 -1.35
N GLU A 65 -12.72 6.53 -2.43
CA GLU A 65 -12.08 5.31 -2.92
C GLU A 65 -10.68 5.61 -3.48
N LEU A 66 -9.72 4.78 -3.10
CA LEU A 66 -8.35 4.87 -3.59
C LEU A 66 -8.29 4.32 -5.02
N ARG A 67 -7.97 5.18 -5.99
CA ARG A 67 -7.88 4.76 -7.38
C ARG A 67 -6.53 4.13 -7.69
N ALA A 68 -6.57 2.96 -8.32
CA ALA A 68 -5.38 2.34 -8.88
C ALA A 68 -4.77 3.29 -9.92
N ARG A 69 -3.46 3.48 -9.86
CA ARG A 69 -2.77 4.35 -10.83
C ARG A 69 -2.68 3.59 -12.15
N PRO A 70 -3.32 4.10 -13.22
CA PRO A 70 -3.19 3.48 -14.53
C PRO A 70 -1.76 3.64 -15.06
N ARG A 71 -1.41 2.78 -16.00
CA ARG A 71 -0.11 2.70 -16.70
C ARG A 71 0.53 4.08 -16.92
N TYR A 72 1.85 4.12 -16.83
CA TYR A 72 2.62 5.15 -17.53
C TYR A 72 2.24 5.11 -19.02
N ARG A 73 1.44 6.09 -19.48
CA ARG A 73 1.28 6.33 -20.91
C ARG A 73 2.63 6.86 -21.39
N ALA A 74 3.39 6.02 -22.10
CA ALA A 74 4.44 6.54 -22.96
C ALA A 74 3.82 7.66 -23.80
N ARG A 75 4.39 8.86 -23.72
CA ARG A 75 3.98 9.97 -24.59
C ARG A 75 4.04 9.45 -26.03
N ARG A 76 2.91 9.48 -26.74
CA ARG A 76 2.84 9.12 -28.16
C ARG A 76 3.94 9.93 -28.89
N PRO A 77 4.83 9.31 -29.67
CA PRO A 77 5.71 10.10 -30.53
C PRO A 77 4.81 10.96 -31.42
N ALA A 78 5.15 12.23 -31.57
CA ALA A 78 4.44 13.10 -32.50
C ALA A 78 4.58 12.48 -33.89
N ASP A 79 3.44 12.09 -34.48
CA ASP A 79 3.38 11.66 -35.86
C ASP A 79 3.91 12.82 -36.72
N GLY A 80 5.02 12.60 -37.41
CA GLY A 80 5.64 13.51 -38.38
C GLY A 80 5.53 12.94 -39.77
#